data_AF-A0AAY4B135-F1
#
_entry.id   AF-A0AAY4B135-F1
#
_cell.length_a   1.000
_cell.length_b   1.000
_cell.length_c   1.000
_cell.angle_alpha   90.00
_cell.angle_beta   90.00
_cell.angle_gamma   90.00
#
_symmetry.space_group_name_H-M   'P 1'
#
loop_
_entity.id
_entity.type
_entity.pdbx_description
1 polymer ?
#
loop_
_entity_poly.entity_id
_entity_poly.type
_entity_poly.pdbx_seq_one_letter_code
_entity_poly.pdbx_strand_id
1 'polypeptide(L)'
;MADLEDVTLDGRPLQSLRVADLKAALEERGLSKSGQKNALIKRLKGALMLENLQRTSTHHIGLQPNSQIGEEMSQNSFIKQYLAKQQELLRQRLEREAREAAETDGKMLLIELPDSALLC
;
A
#
# COMPACT_ATOMS: atom_id res chain seq x y z
N MET A 1 -5.45 -27.48 11.33
CA MET A 1 -5.80 -27.47 9.90
C MET A 1 -6.73 -26.29 9.71
N ALA A 2 -6.45 -25.37 8.77
CA ALA A 2 -7.16 -24.10 8.63
C ALA A 2 -8.68 -24.32 8.63
N ASP A 3 -9.32 -23.85 9.70
CA ASP A 3 -10.76 -23.88 9.85
C ASP A 3 -11.38 -23.08 8.71
N LEU A 4 -12.50 -23.57 8.19
CA LEU A 4 -13.21 -23.00 7.06
C LEU A 4 -13.66 -21.58 7.43
N GLU A 5 -12.84 -20.56 7.16
CA GLU A 5 -13.32 -19.18 7.23
C GLU A 5 -14.58 -19.10 6.36
N ASP A 6 -15.71 -18.84 7.02
CA ASP A 6 -17.04 -18.79 6.43
C ASP A 6 -17.13 -17.48 5.65
N VAL A 7 -16.53 -17.48 4.47
CA VAL A 7 -16.52 -16.32 3.58
C VAL A 7 -17.98 -16.02 3.24
N THR A 8 -18.46 -14.87 3.68
CA THR A 8 -19.82 -14.42 3.48
C THR A 8 -19.91 -13.50 2.27
N LEU A 9 -21.03 -13.58 1.56
CA LEU A 9 -21.45 -12.60 0.56
C LEU A 9 -22.65 -11.86 1.16
N ASP A 10 -22.54 -10.54 1.32
CA ASP A 10 -23.58 -9.70 1.93
C ASP A 10 -24.06 -10.19 3.31
N GLY A 11 -23.13 -10.70 4.13
CA GLY A 11 -23.42 -11.23 5.46
C GLY A 11 -24.06 -12.62 5.47
N ARG A 12 -24.22 -13.28 4.31
CA ARG A 12 -24.73 -14.65 4.20
C ARG A 12 -23.62 -15.63 3.84
N PRO A 13 -23.58 -16.83 4.45
CA PRO A 13 -22.59 -17.84 4.10
C PRO A 13 -22.82 -18.35 2.68
N LEU A 14 -21.75 -18.50 1.90
CA LEU A 14 -21.82 -18.92 0.49
C LEU A 14 -22.59 -20.24 0.27
N GLN A 15 -22.58 -21.14 1.25
CA GLN A 15 -23.29 -22.42 1.16
C GLN A 15 -24.82 -22.26 1.17
N SER A 16 -25.32 -21.22 1.84
CA SER A 16 -26.76 -20.93 1.96
C SER A 16 -27.37 -20.29 0.71
N LEU A 17 -26.53 -19.72 -0.17
CA LEU A 17 -26.97 -19.04 -1.38
C LEU A 17 -27.53 -20.01 -2.42
N ARG A 18 -28.49 -19.52 -3.20
CA ARG A 18 -29.05 -20.29 -4.32
C ARG A 18 -28.07 -20.26 -5.49
N VAL A 19 -28.17 -21.24 -6.38
CA VAL A 19 -27.32 -21.32 -7.58
C VAL A 19 -27.52 -20.10 -8.49
N ALA A 20 -28.72 -19.51 -8.51
CA ALA A 20 -28.98 -18.26 -9.22
C ALA A 20 -28.13 -17.11 -8.66
N ASP A 21 -28.15 -16.91 -7.34
CA ASP A 21 -27.38 -15.86 -6.65
C ASP A 21 -25.87 -16.07 -6.81
N LEU A 22 -25.39 -17.31 -6.70
CA LEU A 22 -23.98 -17.65 -6.93
C LEU A 22 -23.53 -17.33 -8.36
N LYS A 23 -24.40 -17.57 -9.36
CA LYS A 23 -24.09 -17.26 -10.76
C LYS A 23 -24.13 -15.76 -11.04
N ALA A 24 -25.07 -15.03 -10.43
CA ALA A 24 -25.14 -13.58 -10.53
C ALA A 24 -23.87 -12.92 -9.94
N ALA A 25 -23.46 -13.32 -8.74
CA ALA A 25 -22.24 -12.82 -8.12
C ALA A 25 -20.97 -13.18 -8.92
N LEU A 26 -20.93 -14.34 -9.58
CA LEU A 26 -19.84 -14.70 -10.49
C LEU A 26 -19.87 -13.86 -11.78
N GLU A 27 -21.05 -13.55 -12.31
CA GLU A 27 -21.23 -12.71 -13.50
C GLU A 27 -20.75 -11.28 -13.29
N GLU A 28 -21.15 -10.65 -12.19
CA GLU A 28 -20.71 -9.29 -11.82
C GLU A 28 -19.18 -9.19 -11.72
N ARG A 29 -18.53 -10.31 -11.37
CA ARG A 29 -17.08 -10.44 -11.24
C ARG A 29 -16.39 -10.93 -12.52
N GLY A 30 -17.13 -11.14 -13.61
CA GLY A 30 -16.60 -11.63 -14.89
C GLY A 30 -16.10 -13.08 -14.86
N LEU A 31 -16.54 -13.89 -13.89
CA LEU A 31 -16.11 -15.26 -13.69
C LEU A 31 -17.06 -16.26 -14.36
N SER A 32 -16.54 -17.45 -14.65
CA SER A 32 -17.33 -18.49 -15.31
C SER A 32 -18.51 -18.95 -14.44
N LYS A 33 -19.71 -19.03 -15.05
CA LYS A 33 -20.97 -19.46 -14.41
C LYS A 33 -21.25 -20.97 -14.56
N SER A 34 -20.29 -21.70 -15.12
CA SER A 34 -20.38 -23.14 -15.40
C SER A 34 -19.88 -23.98 -14.22
N GLY A 35 -20.55 -25.12 -13.98
CA GLY A 35 -20.23 -26.10 -12.95
C GLY A 35 -21.33 -26.36 -11.93
N GLN A 36 -21.12 -27.35 -11.06
CA GLN A 36 -21.99 -27.69 -9.94
C GLN A 36 -21.89 -26.64 -8.80
N LYS A 37 -22.88 -26.60 -7.89
CA LYS A 37 -22.95 -25.60 -6.80
C LYS A 37 -21.64 -25.46 -6.02
N ASN A 38 -20.99 -26.56 -5.64
CA ASN A 38 -19.71 -26.53 -4.92
C ASN A 38 -18.56 -25.91 -5.73
N ALA A 39 -18.54 -26.09 -7.06
CA ALA A 39 -17.55 -25.47 -7.91
C ALA A 39 -17.76 -23.95 -8.00
N LEU A 40 -19.03 -23.50 -8.06
CA LEU A 40 -19.38 -22.08 -8.03
C LEU A 40 -18.99 -21.44 -6.68
N ILE A 41 -19.27 -22.13 -5.56
CA ILE A 41 -18.88 -21.69 -4.21
C ILE A 41 -17.36 -21.55 -4.09
N LYS A 42 -16.59 -22.55 -4.51
CA LYS A 42 -15.11 -22.49 -4.45
C LYS A 42 -14.56 -21.33 -5.28
N ARG A 43 -15.10 -21.12 -6.48
CA ARG A 43 -14.69 -20.03 -7.37
C ARG A 43 -15.00 -18.66 -6.77
N LEU A 44 -16.22 -18.49 -6.25
CA LEU A 44 -16.64 -17.23 -5.63
C LEU A 44 -15.88 -16.96 -4.33
N LYS A 45 -15.61 -17.98 -3.52
CA LYS A 45 -14.76 -17.89 -2.32
C LYS A 45 -13.36 -17.38 -2.66
N GLY A 46 -12.72 -17.97 -3.69
CA GLY A 46 -11.39 -17.53 -4.14
C GLY A 46 -11.38 -16.07 -4.61
N ALA A 47 -12.41 -15.65 -5.35
CA ALA A 47 -12.53 -14.28 -5.82
C ALA A 47 -12.71 -13.27 -4.67
N LEU A 48 -13.56 -13.59 -3.69
CA LEU A 48 -13.77 -12.76 -2.51
C LEU A 48 -12.53 -12.68 -1.62
N MET A 49 -11.80 -13.78 -1.47
CA MET A 49 -10.56 -13.81 -0.69
C MET A 49 -9.47 -12.94 -1.33
N LEU A 50 -9.35 -12.98 -2.66
CA LEU A 50 -8.43 -12.13 -3.40
C LEU A 50 -8.82 -10.64 -3.30
N GLU A 51 -10.11 -10.32 -3.44
CA GLU A 51 -10.61 -8.95 -3.31
C GLU A 51 -10.42 -8.41 -1.89
N ASN A 52 -10.67 -9.23 -0.86
CA ASN A 52 -10.45 -8.83 0.53
C ASN A 52 -8.97 -8.58 0.81
N LEU A 53 -8.09 -9.47 0.32
CA LEU A 53 -6.64 -9.27 0.43
C LEU A 53 -6.20 -8.01 -0.32
N GLN A 54 -6.76 -7.76 -1.52
CA GLN A 54 -6.49 -6.55 -2.28
C GLN A 54 -6.98 -5.30 -1.55
N ARG A 55 -8.20 -5.28 -1.00
CA ARG A 55 -8.75 -4.14 -0.24
C ARG A 55 -7.94 -3.83 1.01
N THR A 56 -7.59 -4.84 1.81
CA THR A 56 -6.74 -4.65 2.99
C THR A 56 -5.34 -4.20 2.60
N SER A 57 -4.84 -4.62 1.43
CA SER A 57 -3.55 -4.15 0.90
C SER A 57 -3.58 -2.76 0.25
N THR A 58 -4.73 -2.24 -0.17
CA THR A 58 -4.86 -0.91 -0.83
C THR A 58 -5.14 0.24 0.14
N HIS A 59 -5.26 -0.02 1.44
CA HIS A 59 -5.50 1.01 2.46
C HIS A 59 -4.22 1.53 3.13
N HIS A 60 -3.14 1.72 2.37
CA HIS A 60 -2.02 2.51 2.85
C HIS A 60 -1.38 3.35 1.74
N ILE A 61 -2.17 4.27 1.18
CA ILE A 61 -1.61 5.36 0.35
C ILE A 61 -0.49 6.03 1.17
N GLY A 62 0.76 5.70 0.84
CA GLY A 62 1.97 6.23 1.48
C GLY A 62 2.77 5.29 2.38
N LEU A 63 2.39 4.03 2.60
CA LEU A 63 3.24 3.12 3.36
C LEU A 63 3.80 1.99 2.44
N GLN A 64 4.97 1.46 2.77
CA GLN A 64 5.69 0.50 1.92
C GLN A 64 5.08 -0.91 2.02
N PRO A 65 5.29 -1.81 1.05
CA PRO A 65 4.71 -3.17 1.05
C PRO A 65 5.02 -4.05 2.28
N ASN A 66 5.91 -3.65 3.18
CA ASN A 66 6.24 -4.34 4.43
C ASN A 66 5.75 -3.60 5.70
N SER A 67 4.79 -2.68 5.59
CA SER A 67 4.34 -1.87 6.74
C SER A 67 3.85 -2.66 7.94
N GLN A 68 3.28 -3.84 7.70
CA GLN A 68 2.80 -4.73 8.77
C GLN A 68 3.94 -5.30 9.62
N ILE A 69 5.14 -5.46 9.05
CA ILE A 69 6.35 -5.88 9.78
C ILE A 69 6.74 -4.81 10.82
N GLY A 70 6.46 -3.53 10.55
CA GLY A 70 6.77 -2.43 11.47
C GLY A 70 5.92 -2.44 12.75
N GLU A 71 4.67 -2.89 12.69
CA GLU A 71 3.76 -2.93 13.84
C GLU A 71 4.08 -4.10 14.78
N GLU A 72 4.43 -5.27 14.23
CA GLU A 72 4.85 -6.44 15.02
C GLU A 72 6.23 -6.21 15.68
N MET A 73 7.13 -5.52 14.97
CA MET A 73 8.42 -5.06 15.49
C MET A 73 8.30 -3.93 16.52
N SER A 74 7.16 -3.21 16.57
CA SER A 74 6.93 -2.11 17.53
C SER A 74 6.85 -2.60 18.98
N GLN A 75 6.65 -3.91 19.18
CA GLN A 75 6.65 -4.51 20.51
C GLN A 75 8.05 -4.55 21.14
N ASN A 76 9.13 -4.47 20.36
CA ASN A 76 10.49 -4.47 20.87
C ASN A 76 11.05 -3.04 20.96
N SER A 77 11.21 -2.54 22.19
CA SER A 77 11.68 -1.18 22.48
C SER A 77 13.01 -0.83 21.79
N PHE A 78 13.92 -1.79 21.65
CA PHE A 78 15.22 -1.59 20.98
C PHE A 78 15.06 -1.35 19.48
N ILE A 79 14.19 -2.11 18.84
CA ILE A 79 13.92 -2.00 17.39
C ILE A 79 13.28 -0.64 17.09
N LYS A 80 12.36 -0.18 17.95
CA LYS A 80 11.77 1.15 17.86
C LYS A 80 12.81 2.26 17.92
N GLN A 81 13.71 2.20 18.90
CA GLN A 81 14.79 3.20 19.04
C GLN A 81 15.74 3.19 17.84
N TYR A 82 16.11 2.01 17.34
CA TYR A 82 16.97 1.87 16.18
C TYR A 82 16.33 2.48 14.92
N LEU A 83 15.07 2.15 14.65
CA LEU A 83 14.33 2.70 13.50
C LEU A 83 14.18 4.22 13.59
N ALA A 84 13.86 4.75 14.78
CA ALA A 84 13.80 6.20 14.99
C ALA A 84 15.14 6.88 14.70
N LYS A 85 16.24 6.29 15.18
CA LYS A 85 17.60 6.80 14.91
C LYS A 85 17.94 6.76 13.42
N GLN A 86 17.54 5.71 12.72
CA GLN A 86 17.75 5.58 11.28
C GLN A 86 16.95 6.61 10.48
N GLN A 87 15.69 6.86 10.86
CA GLN A 87 14.84 7.89 10.25
C GLN A 87 15.42 9.30 10.46
N GLU A 88 15.90 9.59 11.66
CA GLU A 88 16.55 10.87 11.97
C GLU A 88 17.80 11.09 11.12
N LEU A 89 18.64 10.06 10.95
CA LEU A 89 19.83 10.15 10.11
C LEU A 89 19.48 10.46 8.64
N LEU A 90 18.42 9.84 8.12
CA LEU A 90 17.95 10.12 6.75
C LEU A 90 17.42 11.55 6.63
N ARG A 91 16.64 12.01 7.61
CA ARG A 91 16.11 13.38 7.65
C ARG A 91 17.24 14.42 7.63
N GLN A 92 18.29 14.21 8.43
CA GLN A 92 19.46 15.11 8.45
C GLN A 92 20.20 15.15 7.12
N ARG A 93 20.30 14.02 6.40
CA ARG A 93 20.91 13.98 5.07
C ARG A 93 20.09 14.77 4.06
N LEU A 94 18.78 14.55 4.03
CA LEU A 94 17.87 15.28 3.14
C LEU A 94 17.87 16.78 3.44
N GLU A 95 17.87 17.18 4.71
CA GLU A 95 17.94 18.60 5.08
C GLU A 95 19.28 19.23 4.68
N ARG A 96 20.39 18.50 4.84
CA ARG A 96 21.70 18.97 4.39
C ARG A 96 21.76 19.12 2.88
N GLU A 97 21.29 18.12 2.15
CA GLU A 97 21.22 18.15 0.68
C GLU A 97 20.33 19.30 0.19
N ALA A 98 19.18 19.52 0.82
CA ALA A 98 18.30 20.64 0.51
C ALA A 98 18.95 22.01 0.80
N ARG A 99 19.70 22.12 1.91
CA ARG A 99 20.47 23.33 2.25
C ARG A 99 21.62 23.57 1.26
N GLU A 100 22.37 22.53 0.91
CA GLU A 100 23.46 22.61 -0.07
C GLU A 100 22.92 22.99 -1.46
N ALA A 101 21.80 22.39 -1.88
CA ALA A 101 21.11 22.76 -3.12
C ALA A 101 20.68 24.24 -3.13
N ALA A 102 20.14 24.75 -2.02
CA ALA A 102 19.77 26.15 -1.88
C ALA A 102 20.98 27.10 -1.84
N GLU A 103 22.09 26.68 -1.22
CA GLU A 103 23.34 27.47 -1.20
C GLU A 103 24.01 27.52 -2.59
N THR A 104 23.94 26.43 -3.36
CA THR A 104 24.43 26.41 -4.75
C THR A 104 23.57 27.27 -5.67
N ASP A 105 22.25 27.28 -5.51
CA ASP A 105 21.35 28.17 -6.26
C ASP A 105 21.58 29.65 -5.91
N GLY A 106 21.79 29.96 -4.63
CA GLY A 106 22.10 31.33 -4.17
C GLY A 106 23.46 31.85 -4.63
N LYS A 107 24.48 31.00 -4.71
CA LYS A 107 25.80 31.34 -5.25
C LYS A 107 25.79 31.47 -6.78
N MET A 108 24.97 30.70 -7.50
CA MET A 108 24.85 30.81 -8.96
C MET A 108 24.23 32.15 -9.38
N LEU A 109 23.31 32.72 -8.59
CA LEU A 109 22.73 34.04 -8.83
C LEU A 109 23.68 35.22 -8.54
N LEU A 110 24.81 34.99 -7.88
CA LEU A 110 25.77 36.04 -7.48
C LEU A 110 27.02 36.11 -8.38
N ILE A 111 27.21 35.13 -9.27
CA ILE A 111 28.37 35.08 -10.19
C ILE A 111 28.01 35.66 -11.58
N GLU A 112 26.73 35.87 -11.88
CA GLU A 112 26.22 36.43 -13.14
C GLU A 112 25.89 37.95 -13.05
N LEU A 113 26.75 38.73 -12.41
CA LEU A 113 26.78 40.19 -12.63
C LEU A 113 28.12 40.55 -13.25
N PRO A 114 28.20 40.75 -14.58
CA PRO A 114 29.44 41.18 -15.20
C PRO A 114 29.76 42.60 -14.72
N ASP A 115 31.00 42.81 -14.25
CA ASP A 115 31.62 44.11 -13.90
C ASP A 115 31.67 45.12 -15.09
N SER A 116 31.02 44.83 -16.21
CA SER A 116 31.00 45.69 -17.40
C SER A 116 30.01 46.85 -17.33
N ALA A 117 29.27 47.03 -16.22
CA ALA A 117 28.30 48.12 -16.05
C ALA A 117 28.83 49.36 -15.28
N LEU A 118 30.14 49.44 -14.98
CA LEU A 118 30.77 50.64 -14.41
C LEU A 118 31.63 51.38 -15.44
N LEU A 119 31.00 51.81 -16.54
CA LEU A 119 31.57 52.83 -17.41
C LEU A 119 30.46 53.77 -17.94
N CYS A 120 30.08 54.73 -17.10
CA CYS A 120 29.47 56.00 -17.49
C CYS A 120 30.17 57.11 -16.71
#